data_AF-A0A7S1ZII5-F1
#
_entry.id   AF-A0A7S1ZII5-F1
#
_cell.length_a   1.000
_cell.length_b   1.000
_cell.length_c   1.000
_cell.angle_alpha   90.00
_cell.angle_beta   90.00
_cell.angle_gamma   90.00
#
_symmetry.space_group_name_H-M   'P 1'
#
loop_
_entity.id
_entity.type
_entity.pdbx_description
1 polymer ?
#
loop_
_entity_poly.entity_id
_entity_poly.type
_entity_poly.pdbx_seq_one_letter_code
_entity_poly.pdbx_strand_id
1 'polypeptide(L)'
;VSGRSPDPSEWRLPEALRDTTGVVYASSFPAMDAAVGEVMRFLKSKTVGAADTMRLVSALRGRMVRASPDRELSDGDEAAFARLLARAKEIESGRKKEEYEFDRKFLFRVLVLGNSQLAQLAGIRGPNTQTNAACAGTTQAIAMAQDMLISGRTQ
;
A
#
# COMPACT_ATOMS: atom_id res chain seq x y z
N VAL A 1 20.80 24.80 11.74
CA VAL A 1 19.68 24.19 10.98
C VAL A 1 18.52 25.17 11.07
N SER A 2 18.15 25.81 9.95
CA SER A 2 17.03 26.78 9.94
C SER A 2 15.71 26.06 9.67
N GLY A 3 15.69 25.11 8.74
CA GLY A 3 14.50 24.33 8.38
C GLY A 3 13.33 25.16 7.87
N ARG A 4 13.59 26.36 7.34
CA ARG A 4 12.56 27.32 6.91
C ARG A 4 12.26 27.22 5.42
N SER A 5 13.22 26.73 4.64
CA SER A 5 13.12 26.55 3.20
C SER A 5 13.09 25.07 2.81
N PRO A 6 12.55 24.72 1.63
CA PRO A 6 12.72 23.41 1.02
C PRO A 6 14.17 23.08 0.63
N ASP A 7 15.09 24.06 0.65
CA ASP A 7 16.50 23.82 0.32
C ASP A 7 17.13 22.79 1.29
N PRO A 8 17.57 21.60 0.80
CA PRO A 8 18.22 20.59 1.63
C PRO A 8 19.45 21.08 2.40
N SER A 9 20.13 22.12 1.89
CA SER A 9 21.30 22.70 2.55
C SER A 9 20.95 23.30 3.92
N GLU A 10 19.73 23.82 4.09
CA GLU A 10 19.24 24.42 5.34
C GLU A 10 18.93 23.40 6.45
N TRP A 11 18.75 22.13 6.06
CA TRP A 11 18.43 21.01 6.94
C TRP A 11 19.68 20.29 7.45
N ARG A 12 20.84 20.54 6.83
CA ARG A 12 22.10 19.91 7.22
C ARG A 12 22.59 20.42 8.57
N LEU A 13 23.02 19.50 9.42
CA LEU A 13 23.69 19.82 10.67
C LEU A 13 25.09 20.39 10.39
N PRO A 14 25.57 21.29 11.27
CA PRO A 14 26.97 21.66 11.33
C PRO A 14 27.86 20.42 11.47
N GLU A 15 29.03 20.42 10.86
CA GLU A 15 29.91 19.26 10.81
C GLU A 15 30.25 18.69 12.19
N ALA A 16 30.49 19.56 13.17
CA ALA A 16 30.79 19.19 14.55
C ALA A 16 29.69 18.34 15.24
N LEU A 17 28.44 18.42 14.77
CA LEU A 17 27.31 17.70 15.38
C LEU A 17 26.94 16.42 14.64
N ARG A 18 27.51 16.16 13.45
CA ARG A 18 27.07 15.06 12.59
C ARG A 18 27.36 13.69 13.19
N ASP A 19 28.50 13.53 13.86
CA ASP A 19 28.91 12.26 14.47
C ASP A 19 28.24 12.00 15.82
N THR A 20 27.76 13.05 16.48
CA THR A 20 27.17 12.99 17.82
C THR A 20 25.66 13.05 17.82
N THR A 21 25.03 13.28 16.66
CA THR A 21 23.57 13.23 16.52
C THR A 21 23.13 11.82 16.13
N GLY A 22 22.05 11.32 16.75
CA GLY A 22 21.40 10.07 16.36
C GLY A 22 20.02 10.29 15.76
N VAL A 23 19.50 9.27 15.06
CA VAL A 23 18.12 9.21 14.58
C VAL A 23 17.43 7.98 15.14
N VAL A 24 16.29 8.21 15.80
CA VAL A 24 15.37 7.13 16.21
C VAL A 24 14.02 7.39 15.54
N TYR A 25 13.61 6.47 14.66
CA TYR A 25 12.34 6.57 13.96
C TYR A 25 11.36 5.53 14.49
N ALA A 26 10.31 5.99 15.18
CA ALA A 26 9.22 5.15 15.63
C ALA A 26 8.10 5.12 14.58
N SER A 27 7.76 3.94 14.08
CA SER A 27 6.64 3.77 13.15
C SER A 27 6.01 2.39 13.30
N SER A 28 4.70 2.38 13.49
CA SER A 28 3.92 1.15 13.68
C SER A 28 3.51 0.48 12.37
N PHE A 29 3.27 1.30 11.34
CA PHE A 29 2.77 0.84 10.04
C PHE A 29 3.51 1.52 8.88
N PRO A 30 4.82 1.31 8.75
CA PRO A 30 5.56 1.81 7.61
C PRO A 30 5.08 1.13 6.32
N ALA A 31 5.07 1.89 5.22
CA ALA A 31 4.79 1.38 3.87
C ALA A 31 3.46 0.62 3.68
N MET A 32 2.42 0.95 4.47
CA MET A 32 1.10 0.32 4.35
C MET A 32 0.53 0.44 2.94
N ASP A 33 0.71 1.59 2.28
CA ASP A 33 0.24 1.82 0.91
C ASP A 33 0.85 0.81 -0.09
N ALA A 34 2.16 0.55 0.00
CA ALA A 34 2.82 -0.43 -0.83
C ALA A 34 2.29 -1.85 -0.58
N ALA A 35 2.06 -2.22 0.68
CA ALA A 35 1.52 -3.52 1.07
C ALA A 35 0.10 -3.72 0.55
N VAL A 36 -0.78 -2.73 0.76
CA VAL A 36 -2.15 -2.75 0.27
C VAL A 36 -2.17 -2.79 -1.26
N GLY A 37 -1.35 -1.98 -1.93
CA GLY A 37 -1.26 -1.96 -3.39
C GLY A 37 -0.88 -3.31 -3.98
N GLU A 38 0.10 -4.00 -3.36
CA GLU A 38 0.55 -5.33 -3.78
C GLU A 38 -0.54 -6.39 -3.60
N VAL A 39 -1.17 -6.43 -2.43
CA VAL A 39 -2.30 -7.34 -2.14
C VAL A 39 -3.46 -7.07 -3.09
N MET A 40 -3.79 -5.81 -3.34
CA MET A 40 -4.87 -5.44 -4.25
C MET A 40 -4.57 -5.85 -5.69
N ARG A 41 -3.31 -5.81 -6.13
CA ARG A 41 -2.92 -6.32 -7.45
C ARG A 41 -3.07 -7.84 -7.53
N PHE A 42 -2.63 -8.56 -6.50
CA PHE A 42 -2.84 -10.01 -6.40
C PHE A 42 -4.34 -10.35 -6.41
N LEU A 43 -5.13 -9.71 -5.56
CA LEU A 43 -6.57 -9.93 -5.51
C LEU A 43 -7.23 -9.60 -6.85
N LYS A 44 -6.94 -8.46 -7.48
CA LYS A 44 -7.46 -8.13 -8.83
C LYS A 44 -7.16 -9.22 -9.87
N SER A 45 -6.03 -9.92 -9.75
CA SER A 45 -5.71 -11.04 -10.65
C SER A 45 -6.50 -12.32 -10.35
N LYS A 46 -6.94 -12.51 -9.10
CA LYS A 46 -7.71 -13.68 -8.64
C LYS A 46 -9.22 -13.43 -8.62
N THR A 47 -9.65 -12.18 -8.52
CA THR A 47 -11.05 -11.78 -8.45
C THR A 47 -11.69 -11.88 -9.84
N VAL A 48 -12.73 -12.73 -9.92
CA VAL A 48 -13.77 -12.84 -10.96
C VAL A 48 -13.35 -12.33 -12.35
N GLY A 49 -12.74 -13.24 -13.13
CA GLY A 49 -12.62 -13.05 -14.57
C GLY A 49 -14.01 -12.87 -15.22
N ALA A 50 -14.07 -12.27 -16.41
CA ALA A 50 -15.33 -12.05 -17.12
C ALA A 50 -16.13 -13.35 -17.40
N ALA A 51 -15.43 -14.49 -17.50
CA ALA A 51 -16.03 -15.82 -17.58
C ALA A 51 -16.99 -16.11 -16.41
N ASP A 52 -16.68 -15.61 -15.21
CA ASP A 52 -17.55 -15.75 -14.05
C ASP A 52 -18.68 -14.69 -14.04
N THR A 53 -18.45 -13.50 -14.60
CA THR A 53 -19.53 -12.50 -14.79
C THR A 53 -20.60 -13.00 -15.77
N MET A 54 -20.21 -13.58 -16.90
CA MET A 54 -21.16 -14.20 -17.83
C MET A 54 -21.91 -15.35 -17.16
N ARG A 55 -21.23 -16.21 -16.40
CA ARG A 55 -21.88 -17.28 -15.62
C ARG A 55 -22.88 -16.73 -14.60
N LEU A 56 -22.56 -15.63 -13.92
CA LEU A 56 -23.48 -14.97 -12.97
C LEU A 56 -24.72 -14.42 -13.68
N VAL A 57 -24.54 -13.75 -14.82
CA VAL A 57 -25.66 -13.22 -15.63
C VAL A 57 -26.54 -14.36 -16.15
N SER A 58 -25.95 -15.45 -16.65
CA SER A 58 -26.70 -16.63 -17.09
C SER A 58 -27.41 -17.34 -15.93
N ALA A 59 -26.77 -17.45 -14.77
CA ALA A 59 -27.38 -18.04 -13.58
C ALA A 59 -28.55 -17.20 -13.05
N LEU A 60 -28.42 -15.86 -13.08
CA LEU A 60 -29.48 -14.93 -12.74
C LEU A 60 -30.66 -15.06 -13.70
N ARG A 61 -30.41 -15.09 -15.01
CA ARG A 61 -31.45 -15.33 -16.03
C ARG A 61 -32.21 -16.62 -15.74
N GLY A 62 -31.49 -17.72 -15.49
CA GLY A 62 -32.10 -19.00 -15.14
C GLY A 62 -32.92 -18.97 -13.85
N ARG A 63 -32.54 -18.18 -12.85
CA ARG A 63 -33.33 -18.00 -11.62
C ARG A 63 -34.59 -17.18 -11.88
N MET A 64 -34.52 -16.11 -12.68
CA MET A 64 -35.68 -15.29 -13.02
C MET A 64 -36.71 -16.06 -13.84
N VAL A 65 -36.27 -16.85 -14.84
CA VAL A 65 -37.16 -17.75 -15.59
C VAL A 65 -37.88 -18.71 -14.65
N ARG A 66 -37.19 -19.33 -13.68
CA ARG A 66 -37.81 -20.26 -12.74
C ARG A 66 -38.78 -19.59 -11.75
N ALA A 67 -38.55 -18.32 -11.43
CA ALA A 67 -39.42 -17.55 -10.55
C ALA A 67 -40.61 -16.93 -11.29
N SER A 68 -40.56 -16.88 -12.63
CA SER A 68 -41.64 -16.35 -13.46
C SER A 68 -42.83 -17.31 -13.50
N PRO A 69 -44.08 -16.82 -13.35
CA PRO A 69 -45.29 -17.65 -13.37
C PRO A 69 -45.40 -18.51 -14.64
N ASP A 70 -45.07 -17.91 -15.79
CA ASP A 70 -45.20 -18.53 -17.11
C ASP A 70 -43.89 -19.20 -17.58
N ARG A 71 -42.86 -19.22 -16.72
CA ARG A 71 -41.49 -19.67 -17.04
C ARG A 71 -40.84 -18.94 -18.21
N GLU A 72 -41.34 -17.75 -18.53
CA GLU A 72 -40.81 -16.90 -19.59
C GLU A 72 -40.39 -15.53 -19.02
N LEU A 73 -39.50 -14.85 -19.73
CA LEU A 73 -39.08 -13.50 -19.42
C LEU A 73 -39.85 -12.51 -20.29
N SER A 74 -40.11 -11.32 -19.75
CA SER A 74 -40.66 -10.24 -20.56
C SER A 74 -39.64 -9.75 -21.59
N ASP A 75 -40.11 -9.14 -22.67
CA ASP A 75 -39.24 -8.52 -23.68
C ASP A 75 -38.29 -7.46 -23.06
N GLY A 76 -38.75 -6.78 -22.02
CA GLY A 76 -37.94 -5.82 -21.26
C GLY A 76 -36.80 -6.48 -20.49
N ASP A 77 -37.05 -7.64 -19.87
CA ASP A 77 -36.04 -8.41 -19.14
C ASP A 77 -35.02 -9.02 -20.10
N GLU A 78 -35.46 -9.57 -21.23
CA GLU A 78 -34.54 -10.09 -22.26
C GLU A 78 -33.64 -8.98 -22.81
N ALA A 79 -34.20 -7.80 -23.08
CA ALA A 79 -33.41 -6.64 -23.48
C ALA A 79 -32.44 -6.18 -22.38
N ALA A 80 -32.80 -6.29 -21.11
CA ALA A 80 -31.91 -5.99 -19.98
C ALA A 80 -30.76 -7.01 -19.89
N PHE A 81 -31.05 -8.31 -20.01
CA PHE A 81 -30.04 -9.37 -20.02
C PHE A 81 -29.08 -9.25 -21.20
N ALA A 82 -29.59 -8.93 -22.40
CA ALA A 82 -28.76 -8.69 -23.59
C ALA A 82 -27.77 -7.53 -23.36
N ARG A 83 -28.23 -6.43 -22.75
CA ARG A 83 -27.37 -5.29 -22.37
C ARG A 83 -26.31 -5.68 -21.34
N LEU A 84 -26.67 -6.47 -20.32
CA LEU A 84 -25.72 -6.97 -19.32
C LEU A 84 -24.66 -7.89 -19.92
N LEU A 85 -25.05 -8.78 -20.83
CA LEU A 85 -24.12 -9.67 -21.56
C LEU A 85 -23.18 -8.88 -22.47
N ALA A 86 -23.70 -7.90 -23.22
CA ALA A 86 -22.87 -7.03 -24.06
C ALA A 86 -21.82 -6.30 -23.22
N ARG A 87 -22.23 -5.71 -22.09
CA ARG A 87 -21.32 -5.01 -21.17
C ARG A 87 -20.30 -5.96 -20.53
N ALA A 88 -20.70 -7.18 -20.17
CA ALA A 88 -19.77 -8.18 -19.64
C ALA A 88 -18.68 -8.55 -20.66
N LYS A 89 -19.05 -8.67 -21.94
CA LYS A 89 -18.14 -8.96 -23.05
C LYS A 89 -17.20 -7.78 -23.38
N GLU A 90 -17.70 -6.55 -23.34
CA GLU A 90 -16.85 -5.35 -23.48
C GLU A 90 -15.77 -5.30 -22.40
N ILE A 91 -16.15 -5.52 -21.14
CA ILE A 91 -15.22 -5.56 -20.00
C ILE A 91 -14.22 -6.73 -20.12
N GLU A 92 -14.59 -7.82 -20.79
CA GLU A 92 -13.67 -8.92 -21.11
C GLU A 92 -12.66 -8.53 -22.18
N SER A 93 -13.12 -7.95 -23.30
CA SER A 93 -12.25 -7.55 -24.41
C SER A 93 -11.22 -6.49 -24.02
N GLY A 94 -11.57 -5.62 -23.06
CA GLY A 94 -10.64 -4.63 -22.49
C GLY A 94 -9.67 -5.19 -21.45
N ARG A 95 -9.91 -6.40 -20.93
CA ARG A 95 -9.04 -7.04 -19.93
C ARG A 95 -7.97 -7.88 -20.61
N LYS A 96 -6.73 -7.39 -20.62
CA LYS A 96 -5.58 -8.27 -20.81
C LYS A 96 -5.54 -9.25 -19.65
N LYS A 97 -5.54 -10.55 -19.95
CA LYS A 97 -5.36 -11.62 -18.96
C LYS A 97 -3.88 -11.66 -18.57
N GLU A 98 -3.43 -10.64 -17.86
CA GLU A 98 -2.08 -10.61 -17.30
C GLU A 98 -2.07 -11.58 -16.12
N GLU A 99 -1.33 -12.67 -16.28
CA GLU A 99 -1.02 -13.57 -15.18
C GLU A 99 -0.28 -12.77 -14.12
N TYR A 100 -0.71 -12.89 -12.86
CA TYR A 100 -0.08 -12.16 -11.79
C TYR A 100 1.34 -12.63 -11.58
N GLU A 101 2.27 -11.70 -11.69
CA GLU A 101 3.65 -11.86 -11.26
C GLU A 101 3.94 -10.90 -10.10
N PHE A 102 4.57 -11.43 -9.05
CA PHE A 102 5.00 -10.63 -7.91
C PHE A 102 6.14 -9.69 -8.30
N ASP A 103 5.89 -8.38 -8.19
CA ASP A 103 6.88 -7.34 -8.38
C ASP A 103 7.87 -7.37 -7.22
N ARG A 104 9.03 -7.97 -7.45
CA ARG A 104 10.12 -8.08 -6.47
C ARG A 104 10.58 -6.72 -5.93
N LYS A 105 10.35 -5.61 -6.66
CA LYS A 105 10.64 -4.25 -6.16
C LYS A 105 9.78 -3.87 -4.96
N PHE A 106 8.67 -4.58 -4.73
CA PHE A 106 7.88 -4.49 -3.50
C PHE A 106 8.74 -4.65 -2.25
N LEU A 107 9.72 -5.57 -2.26
CA LEU A 107 10.60 -5.80 -1.11
C LEU A 107 11.37 -4.55 -0.71
N PHE A 108 11.70 -3.66 -1.66
CA PHE A 108 12.33 -2.37 -1.36
C PHE A 108 11.32 -1.31 -0.92
N ARG A 109 10.11 -1.33 -1.49
CA ARG A 109 9.03 -0.38 -1.14
C ARG A 109 8.49 -0.58 0.27
N VAL A 110 8.57 -1.80 0.81
CA VAL A 110 8.09 -2.13 2.15
C VAL A 110 9.13 -1.88 3.25
N LEU A 111 10.39 -1.59 2.88
CA LEU A 111 11.42 -1.24 3.86
C LEU A 111 11.14 0.11 4.51
N VAL A 112 11.41 0.20 5.81
CA VAL A 112 11.35 1.46 6.54
C VAL A 112 12.64 2.23 6.30
N LEU A 113 12.55 3.33 5.56
CA LEU A 113 13.71 4.15 5.20
C LEU A 113 13.65 5.57 5.76
N GLY A 114 12.61 5.92 6.53
CA GLY A 114 12.41 7.29 7.04
C GLY A 114 13.59 7.78 7.90
N ASN A 115 14.13 6.92 8.75
CA ASN A 115 15.34 7.18 9.55
C ASN A 115 16.57 7.42 8.67
N SER A 116 16.79 6.60 7.64
CA SER A 116 17.93 6.72 6.74
C SER A 116 17.83 7.96 5.86
N GLN A 117 16.65 8.27 5.34
CA GLN A 117 16.42 9.48 4.53
C GLN A 117 16.62 10.75 5.36
N LEU A 118 16.09 10.78 6.60
CA LEU A 118 16.31 11.90 7.52
C LEU A 118 17.80 12.07 7.83
N ALA A 119 18.51 10.98 8.12
CA ALA A 119 19.94 11.04 8.39
C ALA A 119 20.74 11.54 7.18
N GLN A 120 20.41 11.10 5.97
CA GLN A 120 21.06 11.57 4.74
C GLN A 120 20.80 13.06 4.50
N LEU A 121 19.54 13.51 4.67
CA LEU A 121 19.16 14.91 4.50
C LEU A 121 19.90 15.82 5.48
N ALA A 122 19.92 15.43 6.77
CA ALA A 122 20.55 16.20 7.83
C ALA A 122 22.08 16.01 7.93
N GLY A 123 22.65 15.04 7.20
CA GLY A 123 24.07 14.68 7.29
C GLY A 123 24.46 13.96 8.58
N ILE A 124 23.53 13.29 9.24
CA ILE A 124 23.75 12.57 10.50
C ILE A 124 24.56 11.30 10.25
N ARG A 125 25.61 11.09 11.06
CA ARG A 125 26.55 9.95 11.01
C ARG A 125 26.56 9.11 12.28
N GLY A 126 25.89 9.55 13.35
CA GLY A 126 25.73 8.79 14.59
C GLY A 126 24.69 7.65 14.49
N PRO A 127 24.26 7.08 15.63
CA PRO A 127 23.34 5.95 15.66
C PRO A 127 22.06 6.19 14.85
N ASN A 128 21.67 5.22 14.02
CA ASN A 128 20.50 5.31 13.16
C ASN A 128 19.66 4.05 13.29
N THR A 129 18.49 4.15 13.92
CA THR A 129 17.63 3.00 14.18
C THR A 129 16.15 3.30 13.91
N GLN A 130 15.43 2.26 13.52
CA GLN A 130 13.98 2.24 13.47
C GLN A 130 13.46 1.34 14.58
N THR A 131 12.32 1.68 15.16
CA THR A 131 11.63 0.83 16.14
C THR A 131 10.12 0.78 15.92
N ASN A 132 9.50 -0.30 16.37
CA ASN A 132 8.06 -0.50 16.36
C ASN A 132 7.60 -1.12 17.69
N ALA A 133 6.88 -0.33 18.48
CA ALA A 133 6.18 -0.78 19.68
C ALA A 133 4.72 -0.30 19.68
N ALA A 134 4.07 -0.32 18.51
CA ALA A 134 2.69 0.12 18.34
C ALA A 134 2.43 1.48 19.04
N CYS A 135 1.42 1.56 19.92
CA CYS A 135 1.07 2.77 20.66
C CYS A 135 2.17 3.28 21.60
N ALA A 136 3.12 2.43 22.00
CA ALA A 136 4.26 2.79 22.85
C ALA A 136 5.52 3.14 22.04
N GLY A 137 5.43 3.22 20.70
CA GLY A 137 6.58 3.43 19.82
C GLY A 137 7.37 4.70 20.16
N THR A 138 6.70 5.83 20.37
CA THR A 138 7.36 7.09 20.75
C THR A 138 8.00 7.00 22.14
N THR A 139 7.32 6.40 23.11
CA THR A 139 7.88 6.20 24.46
C THR A 139 9.14 5.35 24.43
N GLN A 140 9.13 4.25 23.66
CA GLN A 140 10.30 3.41 23.47
C GLN A 140 11.43 4.16 22.76
N ALA A 141 11.12 4.96 21.74
CA ALA A 141 12.12 5.76 21.04
C ALA A 141 12.80 6.78 21.95
N ILE A 142 12.04 7.42 22.86
CA ILE A 142 12.58 8.35 23.86
C ILE A 142 13.51 7.60 24.83
N ALA A 143 13.12 6.42 25.31
CA ALA A 143 13.97 5.61 26.18
C ALA A 143 15.29 5.20 25.48
N MET A 144 15.22 4.78 24.21
CA MET A 144 16.40 4.48 23.41
C MET A 144 17.30 5.71 23.24
N ALA A 145 16.73 6.89 22.98
CA ALA A 145 17.49 8.13 22.86
C ALA A 145 18.17 8.50 24.18
N GLN A 146 17.48 8.34 25.32
CA GLN A 146 18.06 8.53 26.64
C GLN A 146 19.25 7.58 26.87
N ASP A 147 19.12 6.30 26.51
CA ASP A 147 20.21 5.33 26.62
C ASP A 147 21.40 5.70 25.73
N MET A 148 21.16 6.21 24.52
CA MET A 148 22.22 6.68 23.61
C MET A 148 22.98 7.87 24.21
N LEU A 149 22.26 8.81 24.84
CA LEU A 149 22.86 9.96 25.53
C LEU A 149 23.69 9.52 26.75
N ILE A 150 23.12 8.67 27.61
CA ILE A 150 23.81 8.18 28.83
C ILE A 150 25.07 7.38 28.47
N SER A 151 25.01 6.58 27.40
CA SER A 151 26.16 5.79 26.92
C SER A 151 27.19 6.59 26.13
N GLY A 152 26.99 7.91 25.94
CA GLY A 152 27.91 8.78 25.20
C GLY A 152 27.97 8.48 23.70
N ARG A 153 26.98 7.74 23.16
CA ARG A 153 26.85 7.46 21.72
C ARG A 153 26.29 8.66 20.96
N THR A 154 25.61 9.56 21.66
CA THR A 154 25.09 10.83 21.15
C THR A 154 25.29 11.95 22.17
N GLN A 155 25.14 13.21 21.76
CA GLN A 155 25.25 14.41 22.62
C GLN A 155 24.02 15.32 22.50
#